data_AF-A0A812X2T1-F1
#
_entry.id   AF-A0A812X2T1-F1
#
_cell.length_a   1.000
_cell.length_b   1.000
_cell.length_c   1.000
_cell.angle_alpha   90.00
_cell.angle_beta   90.00
_cell.angle_gamma   90.00
#
_symmetry.space_group_name_H-M   'P 1'
#
loop_
_entity.id
_entity.type
_entity.pdbx_description
1 polymer ?
#
loop_
_entity_poly.entity_id
_entity_poly.type
_entity_poly.pdbx_seq_one_letter_code
_entity_poly.pdbx_strand_id
1 'polypeptide(L)'
;MCTPAALGGKANFNLEEPQKLAAYLKYADIRLLRVKYLYELLRQKKLLPRRQEAEWALVLRPVEEDWGLVSQEEVSEWAAGTRDAMLISVSHAWETREHPDPCGDQLKRLVSCLSLYDAAY
;
A
#
# COMPACT_ATOMS: atom_id res chain seq x y z
N MET A 1 15.34 -1.09 -36.97
CA MET A 1 16.10 -1.99 -36.08
C MET A 1 16.14 -1.31 -34.73
N CYS A 2 15.35 -1.78 -33.77
CA CYS A 2 15.27 -1.19 -32.43
C CYS A 2 16.23 -1.96 -31.51
N THR A 3 17.26 -1.28 -31.02
CA THR A 3 18.22 -1.85 -30.07
C THR A 3 17.54 -1.98 -28.71
N PRO A 4 17.51 -3.17 -28.06
CA PRO A 4 17.02 -3.28 -26.71
C PRO A 4 18.07 -2.70 -25.75
N ALA A 5 17.68 -1.69 -24.98
CA ALA A 5 18.51 -1.19 -23.88
C ALA A 5 18.67 -2.30 -22.84
N ALA A 6 19.89 -2.78 -22.67
CA ALA A 6 20.27 -3.73 -21.65
C ALA A 6 20.20 -3.04 -20.27
N LEU A 7 19.17 -3.34 -19.49
CA LEU A 7 19.14 -3.14 -18.05
C LEU A 7 19.08 -4.51 -17.36
N GLY A 8 20.17 -5.27 -17.55
CA GLY A 8 20.41 -6.57 -16.94
C GLY A 8 21.33 -6.50 -15.71
N GLY A 9 21.26 -5.43 -14.93
CA GLY A 9 21.85 -5.41 -13.59
C GLY A 9 20.85 -6.03 -12.63
N LYS A 10 21.16 -7.19 -12.03
CA LYS A 10 20.39 -7.72 -10.89
C LYS A 10 20.41 -6.65 -9.80
N ALA A 11 19.36 -5.84 -9.71
CA ALA A 11 19.23 -4.84 -8.66
C ALA A 11 19.22 -5.59 -7.32
N ASN A 12 20.29 -5.37 -6.53
CA ASN A 12 20.46 -6.02 -5.25
C ASN A 12 19.68 -5.22 -4.20
N PHE A 13 18.38 -5.49 -4.12
CA PHE A 13 17.51 -4.88 -3.12
C PHE A 13 17.72 -5.60 -1.78
N ASN A 14 18.63 -5.09 -0.96
CA ASN A 14 18.66 -5.48 0.45
C ASN A 14 17.44 -4.86 1.13
N LEU A 15 16.48 -5.68 1.57
CA LEU A 15 15.20 -5.20 2.14
C LEU A 15 15.33 -4.76 3.61
N GLU A 16 16.50 -4.96 4.23
CA GLU A 16 16.78 -4.52 5.60
C GLU A 16 17.06 -3.01 5.69
N GLU A 17 17.53 -2.40 4.61
CA GLU A 17 17.81 -0.97 4.56
C GLU A 17 16.56 -0.21 4.05
N PRO A 18 16.01 0.75 4.84
CA PRO A 18 14.80 1.49 4.46
C PRO A 18 14.90 2.15 3.08
N GLN A 19 16.07 2.65 2.70
CA GLN A 19 16.30 3.31 1.41
C GLN A 19 16.24 2.33 0.24
N LYS A 20 16.77 1.11 0.41
CA LYS A 20 16.70 0.06 -0.60
C LYS A 20 15.30 -0.55 -0.68
N LEU A 21 14.59 -0.65 0.44
CA LEU A 21 13.18 -1.03 0.44
C LEU A 21 12.33 0.00 -0.32
N ALA A 22 12.50 1.29 -0.05
CA ALA A 22 11.82 2.36 -0.79
C ALA A 22 12.12 2.30 -2.30
N ALA A 23 13.39 2.08 -2.67
CA ALA A 23 13.79 1.90 -4.06
C ALA A 23 13.12 0.66 -4.70
N TYR A 24 13.01 -0.44 -3.95
CA TYR A 24 12.32 -1.65 -4.40
C TYR A 24 10.82 -1.43 -4.59
N LEU A 25 10.15 -0.79 -3.61
CA LEU A 25 8.72 -0.47 -3.71
C LEU A 25 8.43 0.38 -4.95
N LYS A 26 9.30 1.34 -5.25
CA LYS A 26 9.20 2.15 -6.47
C LYS A 26 9.46 1.33 -7.74
N TYR A 27 10.50 0.50 -7.75
CA TYR A 27 10.87 -0.32 -8.91
C TYR A 27 9.80 -1.36 -9.26
N ALA A 28 9.28 -2.06 -8.24
CA ALA A 28 8.24 -3.09 -8.38
C ALA A 28 6.83 -2.49 -8.51
N ASP A 29 6.72 -1.16 -8.54
CA ASP A 29 5.45 -0.42 -8.56
C ASP A 29 4.49 -0.92 -7.46
N ILE A 30 4.99 -1.09 -6.24
CA ILE A 30 4.20 -1.48 -5.07
C ILE A 30 3.74 -0.20 -4.36
N ARG A 31 2.43 -0.08 -4.18
CA ARG A 31 1.82 1.02 -3.41
C ARG A 31 1.47 0.54 -2.01
N LEU A 32 1.76 1.38 -1.02
CA LEU A 32 1.36 1.15 0.35
C LEU A 32 0.00 1.80 0.61
N LEU A 33 -0.72 1.26 1.60
CA LEU A 33 -2.03 1.70 2.01
C LEU A 33 -1.96 2.19 3.46
N ARG A 34 -2.56 3.35 3.74
CA ARG A 34 -2.68 3.90 5.09
C ARG A 34 -3.63 3.03 5.92
N VAL A 35 -3.32 2.74 7.17
CA VAL A 35 -4.24 1.98 8.05
C VAL A 35 -5.54 2.75 8.30
N LYS A 36 -5.46 4.07 8.51
CA LYS A 36 -6.64 4.96 8.69
C LYS A 36 -7.69 4.79 7.59
N TYR A 37 -7.23 4.50 6.39
CA TYR A 37 -8.08 4.22 5.25
C TYR A 37 -9.00 3.02 5.45
N LEU A 38 -8.44 1.92 5.98
CA LEU A 38 -9.18 0.70 6.24
C LEU A 38 -10.29 0.93 7.26
N TYR A 39 -10.01 1.74 8.29
CA TYR A 39 -11.02 2.15 9.27
C TYR A 39 -12.15 2.97 8.63
N GLU A 40 -11.82 3.89 7.73
CA GLU A 40 -12.82 4.69 7.03
C GLU A 40 -13.68 3.86 6.07
N LEU A 41 -13.09 2.91 5.35
CA LEU A 41 -13.83 1.96 4.50
C LEU A 41 -14.82 1.15 5.34
N LEU A 42 -14.37 0.60 6.46
CA LEU A 42 -15.24 -0.18 7.35
C LEU A 42 -16.37 0.69 7.92
N ARG A 43 -16.06 1.91 8.38
CA ARG A 43 -17.04 2.88 8.89
C ARG A 43 -18.10 3.23 7.84
N GLN A 44 -17.69 3.37 6.58
CA GLN A 44 -18.59 3.66 5.45
C GLN A 44 -19.28 2.40 4.89
N LYS A 45 -19.01 1.22 5.45
CA LYS A 45 -19.48 -0.09 4.93
C LYS A 45 -19.12 -0.31 3.45
N LYS A 46 -17.96 0.20 3.03
CA LYS A 46 -17.41 0.00 1.69
C LYS A 46 -16.46 -1.19 1.69
N LEU A 47 -16.33 -1.81 0.52
CA LEU A 47 -15.38 -2.90 0.29
C LEU A 47 -13.98 -2.33 0.03
N LEU A 48 -12.96 -3.16 0.25
CA LEU A 48 -11.60 -2.85 -0.16
C LEU A 48 -11.58 -2.74 -1.70
N PRO A 49 -11.24 -1.58 -2.28
CA PRO A 49 -11.21 -1.43 -3.72
C PRO A 49 -10.08 -2.25 -4.34
N ARG A 50 -10.22 -2.58 -5.62
CA ARG A 50 -9.08 -3.04 -6.41
C ARG A 50 -8.06 -1.91 -6.55
N ARG A 51 -6.81 -2.26 -6.80
CA ARG A 51 -5.73 -1.28 -6.98
C ARG A 51 -6.07 -0.19 -8.02
N GLN A 52 -6.56 -0.59 -9.18
CA GLN A 52 -6.91 0.33 -10.27
C GLN A 52 -8.03 1.30 -9.86
N GLU A 53 -9.01 0.83 -9.07
CA GLU A 53 -10.11 1.64 -8.56
C GLU A 53 -9.61 2.65 -7.52
N ALA A 54 -8.67 2.24 -6.67
CA ALA A 54 -8.02 3.14 -5.71
C ALA A 54 -7.18 4.22 -6.41
N GLU A 55 -6.45 3.86 -7.46
CA GLU A 55 -5.68 4.81 -8.28
C GLU A 55 -6.61 5.79 -9.02
N TRP A 56 -7.71 5.32 -9.60
CA TRP A 56 -8.72 6.21 -10.22
C TRP A 56 -9.40 7.12 -9.21
N ALA A 57 -9.69 6.61 -8.01
CA ALA A 57 -10.24 7.43 -6.93
C ALA A 57 -9.29 8.56 -6.51
N LEU A 58 -7.98 8.35 -6.64
CA LEU A 58 -6.95 9.38 -6.40
C LEU A 58 -6.96 10.46 -7.48
N VAL A 59 -7.13 10.07 -8.76
CA VAL A 59 -7.19 11.01 -9.90
C VAL A 59 -8.47 11.84 -9.91
N LEU A 60 -9.59 11.27 -9.46
CA LEU A 60 -10.91 11.90 -9.53
C LEU A 60 -11.22 12.80 -8.33
N ARG A 61 -10.37 12.84 -7.31
CA ARG A 61 -10.60 13.63 -6.09
C ARG A 61 -9.72 14.88 -6.02
N PRO A 62 -10.21 15.95 -5.36
CA PRO A 62 -9.42 17.14 -5.08
C PRO A 62 -8.21 16.81 -4.20
N VAL A 63 -7.09 17.45 -4.51
CA VAL A 63 -5.72 17.21 -3.99
C VAL A 63 -5.58 17.38 -2.47
N GLU A 64 -6.57 17.94 -1.79
CA GLU A 64 -6.52 18.25 -0.35
C GLU A 64 -6.86 17.06 0.56
N GLU A 65 -7.36 15.94 0.01
CA GLU A 65 -7.61 14.73 0.79
C GLU A 65 -6.50 13.70 0.62
N ASP A 66 -5.75 13.51 1.71
CA ASP A 66 -4.64 12.57 1.89
C ASP A 66 -5.16 11.11 1.91
N TRP A 67 -5.77 10.66 0.82
CA TRP A 67 -6.61 9.48 0.79
C TRP A 67 -5.84 8.21 0.47
N GLY A 68 -5.90 7.25 1.39
CA GLY A 68 -5.73 5.83 1.12
C GLY A 68 -4.32 5.38 0.77
N LEU A 69 -3.86 5.67 -0.45
CA LEU A 69 -2.56 5.25 -0.96
C LEU A 69 -1.47 6.21 -0.52
N VAL A 70 -0.36 5.67 -0.06
CA VAL A 70 0.83 6.44 0.33
C VAL A 70 1.58 6.87 -0.93
N SER A 71 2.02 8.14 -0.96
CA SER A 71 2.78 8.69 -2.08
C SER A 71 4.22 8.16 -2.11
N GLN A 72 4.90 8.28 -3.24
CA GLN A 72 6.30 7.86 -3.35
C GLN A 72 7.23 8.80 -2.56
N GLU A 73 6.81 10.05 -2.44
CA GLU A 73 7.46 11.10 -1.66
C GLU A 73 7.45 10.72 -0.17
N GLU A 74 6.29 10.30 0.36
CA GLU A 74 6.17 9.86 1.75
C GLU A 74 6.99 8.60 2.05
N VAL A 75 7.04 7.65 1.11
CA VAL A 75 7.91 6.46 1.26
C VAL A 75 9.38 6.88 1.29
N SER A 76 9.75 7.89 0.51
CA SER A 76 11.12 8.43 0.49
C SER A 76 11.45 9.18 1.80
N GLU A 77 10.51 9.96 2.34
CA GLU A 77 10.63 10.61 3.65
C GLU A 77 10.78 9.60 4.80
N TRP A 78 9.96 8.55 4.78
CA TRP A 78 10.07 7.44 5.73
C TRP A 78 11.46 6.79 5.65
N ALA A 79 11.93 6.49 4.44
CA ALA A 79 13.24 5.90 4.25
C ALA A 79 14.40 6.84 4.64
N ALA A 80 14.20 8.16 4.56
CA ALA A 80 15.15 9.16 5.03
C ALA A 80 15.14 9.34 6.56
N GLY A 81 14.17 8.73 7.26
CA GLY A 81 13.97 8.89 8.70
C GLY A 81 13.34 10.22 9.09
N THR A 82 12.84 11.00 8.12
CA THR A 82 12.15 12.28 8.40
C THR A 82 10.68 12.07 8.76
N ARG A 83 10.16 10.86 8.56
CA ARG A 83 8.80 10.46 8.91
C ARG A 83 8.83 9.12 9.63
N ASP A 84 8.22 9.08 10.81
CA ASP A 84 8.03 7.84 11.55
C ASP A 84 6.79 7.09 11.03
N ALA A 85 6.98 5.82 10.67
CA ALA A 85 5.89 4.95 10.22
C ALA A 85 6.27 3.48 10.41
N MET A 86 5.29 2.69 10.88
CA MET A 86 5.39 1.25 10.96
C MET A 86 4.85 0.62 9.67
N LEU A 87 5.69 -0.18 9.01
CA LEU A 87 5.28 -0.98 7.86
C LEU A 87 4.75 -2.33 8.34
N ILE A 88 3.49 -2.63 7.97
CA ILE A 88 2.86 -3.91 8.25
C ILE A 88 2.61 -4.60 6.92
N SER A 89 3.10 -5.82 6.77
CA SER A 89 2.76 -6.67 5.63
C SER A 89 1.68 -7.66 6.04
N VAL A 90 0.62 -7.75 5.25
CA VAL A 90 -0.41 -8.77 5.42
C VAL A 90 -0.54 -9.55 4.12
N SER A 91 -0.36 -10.86 4.21
CA SER A 91 -0.61 -11.78 3.09
C SER A 91 -1.99 -12.38 3.22
N HIS A 92 -2.78 -12.28 2.15
CA HIS A 92 -4.14 -12.82 2.09
C HIS A 92 -4.39 -13.44 0.70
N ALA A 93 -5.16 -14.53 0.68
CA ALA A 93 -5.50 -15.25 -0.54
C ALA A 93 -6.84 -14.76 -1.09
N TRP A 94 -6.92 -14.50 -2.40
CA TRP A 94 -8.15 -14.04 -3.04
C TRP A 94 -9.34 -14.95 -2.69
N GLU A 95 -10.41 -14.37 -2.15
CA GLU A 95 -11.61 -15.14 -1.77
C GLU A 95 -12.42 -15.59 -3.00
N THR A 96 -12.44 -14.77 -4.05
CA THR A 96 -13.04 -15.13 -5.34
C THR A 96 -12.12 -14.68 -6.48
N ARG A 97 -12.39 -15.15 -7.70
CA ARG A 97 -11.60 -14.77 -8.89
C ARG A 97 -11.79 -13.29 -9.26
N GLU A 98 -12.97 -12.75 -8.97
CA GLU A 98 -13.40 -11.42 -9.37
C GLU A 98 -12.98 -10.34 -8.37
N HIS A 99 -12.85 -10.68 -7.08
CA HIS A 99 -12.56 -9.72 -6.02
C HIS A 99 -11.81 -10.35 -4.84
N PRO A 100 -10.81 -9.67 -4.26
CA PRO A 100 -10.05 -10.23 -3.12
C PRO A 100 -10.90 -10.37 -1.85
N ASP A 101 -11.89 -9.50 -1.64
CA ASP A 101 -12.77 -9.48 -0.46
C ASP A 101 -14.21 -9.09 -0.84
N PRO A 102 -14.98 -9.98 -1.49
CA PRO A 102 -16.31 -9.67 -2.03
C PRO A 102 -17.35 -9.35 -0.94
N CYS A 103 -17.15 -9.86 0.28
CA CYS A 103 -18.09 -9.71 1.40
C CYS A 103 -17.62 -8.70 2.47
N GLY A 104 -16.39 -8.18 2.36
CA GLY A 104 -15.82 -7.23 3.32
C GLY A 104 -15.36 -7.90 4.62
N ASP A 105 -15.28 -9.24 4.65
CA ASP A 105 -14.93 -9.98 5.86
C ASP A 105 -13.43 -9.91 6.14
N GLN A 106 -12.60 -9.77 5.11
CA GLN A 106 -11.17 -9.56 5.28
C GLN A 106 -10.88 -8.17 5.78
N LEU A 107 -11.55 -7.15 5.23
CA LEU A 107 -11.46 -5.79 5.74
C LEU A 107 -11.81 -5.73 7.24
N LYS A 108 -12.89 -6.39 7.67
CA LYS A 108 -13.27 -6.48 9.09
C LYS A 108 -12.19 -7.14 9.94
N ARG A 109 -11.63 -8.27 9.48
CA ARG A 109 -10.57 -8.99 10.19
C ARG A 109 -9.29 -8.16 10.29
N LEU A 110 -8.86 -7.55 9.18
CA LEU A 110 -7.71 -6.64 9.12
C LEU A 110 -7.87 -5.51 10.12
N VAL A 111 -8.99 -4.79 10.08
CA VAL A 111 -9.26 -3.69 11.01
C VAL A 111 -9.28 -4.16 12.46
N SER A 112 -9.85 -5.33 12.75
CA SER A 112 -9.88 -5.89 14.10
C SER A 112 -8.49 -6.28 14.62
N CYS A 113 -7.63 -6.80 13.75
CA CYS A 113 -6.25 -7.08 14.12
C CYS A 113 -5.45 -5.79 14.32
N LEU A 114 -5.57 -4.84 13.39
CA LEU A 114 -4.84 -3.58 13.42
C LEU A 114 -5.25 -2.70 14.61
N SER A 115 -6.52 -2.71 15.02
CA SER A 115 -6.97 -1.98 16.20
C SER A 115 -6.37 -2.51 17.51
N LEU A 116 -6.08 -3.82 17.58
CA LEU A 116 -5.34 -4.40 18.70
C LEU A 116 -3.87 -3.96 18.70
N TYR A 117 -3.26 -3.83 17.52
CA TYR A 117 -1.90 -3.32 17.38
C TYR A 117 -1.81 -1.84 17.76
N ASP A 118 -2.73 -0.99 17.28
CA ASP A 118 -2.81 0.44 17.63
C ASP A 118 -3.08 0.66 19.13
N ALA A 119 -3.70 -0.33 19.82
CA ALA A 119 -3.91 -0.26 21.26
C ALA A 119 -2.69 -0.73 22.08
N ALA A 120 -1.76 -1.48 21.47
CA ALA A 120 -0.62 -2.09 22.14
C ALA A 120 0.69 -1.30 22.00
N TYR A 121 0.78 -0.40 21.01
CA TYR A 121 1.93 0.42 20.67
C TYR A 121 1.54 1.89 20.56
#